data_AF-A0A373C9S0-F1
#
_entry.id   AF-A0A373C9S0-F1
#
_cell.length_a   1.000
_cell.length_b   1.000
_cell.length_c   1.000
_cell.angle_alpha   90.00
_cell.angle_beta   90.00
_cell.angle_gamma   90.00
#
_symmetry.space_group_name_H-M   'P 1'
#
loop_
_entity.id
_entity.type
_entity.pdbx_description
1 polymer ?
#
loop_
_entity_poly.entity_id
_entity_poly.type
_entity_poly.pdbx_seq_one_letter_code
_entity_poly.pdbx_strand_id
1 'polypeptide(L)'
;MPQEKIYKNWKAVTEADFVSLFIKTWFAYISTLRTMFPEAANRRGDGKYLNAYKDYYRTSGSKKLIVDDQIMASMEQVYREGRKVIMEQYPEYYLWDFYHVNEDFEYTFKDIPPDKSDCLIIGLKLNRNRGTKWQFIISGFARFFGKYYDEYNGNVQFQCNISEILESSSAHVRDNPNESEQDYLSWLLREVNVSLTHSIVEAFKMHYESASYGKRVLNKIGDLEKRIISIIWQIFALNAKDETFKTVEEMGRSRNTYELIHQRPLNYFQYHFDVDWLPQCELTASEEEWFHKLYESLRQNSVFWFLDFVYRLRNALFHEIIDPLDEEWQVIFKNAYLVLKEIVDLNIATIDITDRTV
;
A
#
# COMPACT_ATOMS: atom_id res chain seq x y z
N MET A 1 -47.55 -5.13 -4.47
CA MET A 1 -46.16 -5.27 -3.98
C MET A 1 -46.21 -5.67 -2.51
N PRO A 2 -45.43 -6.64 -2.04
CA PRO A 2 -45.41 -7.03 -0.63
C PRO A 2 -45.01 -5.83 0.25
N GLN A 3 -45.68 -5.67 1.40
CA GLN A 3 -45.57 -4.50 2.28
C GLN A 3 -44.13 -4.20 2.74
N GLU A 4 -43.28 -5.22 2.93
CA GLU A 4 -41.85 -5.04 3.27
C GLU A 4 -41.05 -4.23 2.24
N LYS A 5 -41.33 -4.39 0.94
CA LYS A 5 -40.66 -3.61 -0.12
C LYS A 5 -41.07 -2.14 -0.11
N ILE A 6 -42.28 -1.83 0.35
CA ILE A 6 -42.80 -0.46 0.40
C ILE A 6 -42.12 0.33 1.52
N TYR A 7 -41.94 -0.29 2.69
CA TYR A 7 -41.28 0.36 3.83
C TYR A 7 -39.77 0.57 3.61
N LYS A 8 -39.08 -0.37 2.95
CA LYS A 8 -37.69 -0.17 2.51
C LYS A 8 -37.56 1.01 1.55
N ASN A 9 -38.46 1.12 0.56
CA ASN A 9 -38.46 2.23 -0.38
C ASN A 9 -38.72 3.58 0.29
N TRP A 10 -39.59 3.64 1.31
CA TRP A 10 -39.83 4.89 2.04
C TRP A 10 -38.64 5.31 2.89
N LYS A 11 -37.98 4.35 3.56
CA LYS A 11 -36.72 4.61 4.28
C LYS A 11 -35.62 5.09 3.33
N ALA A 12 -35.46 4.41 2.19
CA ALA A 12 -34.55 4.81 1.13
C ALA A 12 -34.85 6.21 0.61
N VAL A 13 -36.12 6.62 0.42
CA VAL A 13 -36.48 7.99 -0.02
C VAL A 13 -36.15 9.05 1.04
N THR A 14 -36.22 8.73 2.33
CA THR A 14 -35.84 9.67 3.41
C THR A 14 -34.34 9.71 3.71
N GLU A 15 -33.61 8.64 3.39
CA GLU A 15 -32.15 8.55 3.48
C GLU A 15 -31.45 8.94 2.16
N ALA A 16 -32.20 8.97 1.04
CA ALA A 16 -31.75 9.35 -0.30
C ALA A 16 -31.57 10.86 -0.42
N ASP A 17 -30.40 11.34 0.04
CA ASP A 17 -29.71 12.42 -0.65
C ASP A 17 -28.20 12.48 -0.34
N PHE A 18 -27.60 11.43 0.24
CA PHE A 18 -26.17 11.45 0.59
C PHE A 18 -25.27 11.58 -0.65
N VAL A 19 -25.69 11.02 -1.79
CA VAL A 19 -25.04 11.24 -3.09
C VAL A 19 -25.03 12.74 -3.45
N SER A 20 -26.16 13.44 -3.31
CA SER A 20 -26.22 14.87 -3.63
C SER A 20 -25.45 15.73 -2.61
N LEU A 21 -25.50 15.38 -1.32
CA LEU A 21 -24.69 16.04 -0.28
C LEU A 21 -23.20 15.85 -0.57
N PHE A 22 -22.80 14.64 -0.95
CA PHE A 22 -21.44 14.34 -1.38
C PHE A 22 -21.04 15.19 -2.59
N ILE A 23 -21.86 15.25 -3.65
CA ILE A 23 -21.59 16.06 -4.85
C ILE A 23 -21.39 17.55 -4.48
N LYS A 24 -22.30 18.12 -3.66
CA LYS A 24 -22.20 19.52 -3.21
C LYS A 24 -20.90 19.76 -2.44
N THR A 25 -20.59 18.86 -1.52
CA THR A 25 -19.38 18.94 -0.68
C THR A 25 -18.11 18.75 -1.49
N TRP A 26 -18.13 17.90 -2.51
CA TRP A 26 -17.03 17.74 -3.46
C TRP A 26 -16.73 19.04 -4.21
N PHE A 27 -17.75 19.72 -4.72
CA PHE A 27 -17.55 21.00 -5.40
C PHE A 27 -17.08 22.10 -4.45
N ALA A 28 -17.57 22.12 -3.20
CA ALA A 28 -17.05 23.01 -2.17
C ALA A 28 -15.57 22.71 -1.88
N TYR A 29 -15.19 21.45 -1.70
CA TYR A 29 -13.81 21.00 -1.52
C TYR A 29 -12.90 21.49 -2.64
N ILE A 30 -13.22 21.20 -3.90
CA ILE A 30 -12.43 21.68 -5.03
C ILE A 30 -12.34 23.21 -5.06
N SER A 31 -13.40 23.92 -4.70
CA SER A 31 -13.38 25.39 -4.62
C SER A 31 -12.40 25.89 -3.55
N THR A 32 -12.39 25.26 -2.36
CA THR A 32 -11.40 25.61 -1.32
C THR A 32 -9.97 25.36 -1.78
N LEU A 33 -9.71 24.25 -2.49
CA LEU A 33 -8.37 23.96 -3.01
C LEU A 33 -7.91 25.00 -4.04
N ARG A 34 -8.82 25.48 -4.89
CA ARG A 34 -8.52 26.53 -5.88
C ARG A 34 -8.14 27.85 -5.23
N THR A 35 -8.77 28.17 -4.09
CA THR A 35 -8.45 29.37 -3.31
C THR A 35 -7.12 29.21 -2.56
N MET A 36 -6.86 28.03 -1.98
CA MET A 36 -5.62 27.78 -1.22
C MET A 36 -4.38 27.65 -2.11
N PHE A 37 -4.52 27.12 -3.33
CA PHE A 37 -3.41 26.85 -4.24
C PHE A 37 -3.67 27.43 -5.63
N PRO A 38 -3.79 28.76 -5.78
CA PRO A 38 -4.06 29.39 -7.07
C PRO A 38 -2.97 29.09 -8.12
N GLU A 39 -1.74 28.86 -7.70
CA GLU A 39 -0.60 28.47 -8.54
C GLU A 39 -0.75 27.07 -9.16
N ALA A 40 -1.57 26.20 -8.58
CA ALA A 40 -1.89 24.88 -9.12
C ALA A 40 -2.90 24.95 -10.29
N ALA A 41 -3.24 26.16 -10.77
CA ALA A 41 -4.14 26.41 -11.87
C ALA A 41 -3.90 25.48 -13.06
N ASN A 42 -4.96 24.75 -13.42
CA ASN A 42 -4.95 23.84 -14.55
C ASN A 42 -6.25 23.96 -15.34
N ARG A 43 -6.13 23.98 -16.68
CA ARG A 43 -7.28 23.96 -17.59
C ARG A 43 -7.88 22.56 -17.75
N ARG A 44 -7.16 21.49 -17.36
CA ARG A 44 -7.60 20.10 -17.50
C ARG A 44 -7.51 19.33 -16.17
N GLY A 45 -8.66 19.11 -15.54
CA GLY A 45 -8.82 18.24 -14.37
C GLY A 45 -8.32 18.82 -13.05
N ASP A 46 -8.70 18.17 -11.95
CA ASP A 46 -8.45 18.64 -10.57
C ASP A 46 -7.17 18.06 -9.96
N GLY A 47 -6.46 17.17 -10.67
CA GLY A 47 -5.32 16.42 -10.11
C GLY A 47 -4.16 17.25 -9.57
N LYS A 48 -3.88 18.43 -10.17
CA LYS A 48 -2.83 19.33 -9.65
C LYS A 48 -3.19 19.91 -8.28
N TYR A 49 -4.44 20.32 -8.10
CA TYR A 49 -4.94 20.82 -6.81
C TYR A 49 -4.92 19.73 -5.74
N LEU A 50 -5.33 18.50 -6.10
CA LEU A 50 -5.30 17.37 -5.18
C LEU A 50 -3.88 17.02 -4.74
N ASN A 51 -2.90 17.05 -5.66
CA ASN A 51 -1.51 16.82 -5.30
C ASN A 51 -0.94 17.94 -4.43
N ALA A 52 -1.23 19.21 -4.76
CA ALA A 52 -0.82 20.35 -3.93
C ALA A 52 -1.40 20.26 -2.51
N TYR A 53 -2.67 19.86 -2.37
CA TYR A 53 -3.28 19.65 -1.06
C TYR A 53 -2.61 18.51 -0.28
N LYS A 54 -2.26 17.40 -0.94
CA LYS A 54 -1.51 16.31 -0.29
C LYS A 54 -0.13 16.78 0.18
N ASP A 55 0.58 17.60 -0.59
CA ASP A 55 1.87 18.17 -0.19
C ASP A 55 1.75 19.16 0.96
N TYR A 56 0.71 20.00 0.95
CA TYR A 56 0.34 20.85 2.09
C TYR A 56 0.04 20.01 3.34
N TYR A 57 -0.74 18.94 3.20
CA TYR A 57 -1.10 18.06 4.31
C TYR A 57 0.12 17.37 4.91
N ARG A 58 1.06 16.88 4.09
CA ARG A 58 2.34 16.29 4.54
C ARG A 58 3.16 17.21 5.43
N THR A 59 3.12 18.52 5.18
CA THR A 59 4.03 19.48 5.82
C THR A 59 3.40 20.25 6.97
N SER A 60 2.22 20.83 6.73
CA SER A 60 1.59 21.80 7.64
C SER A 60 0.14 21.48 7.94
N GLY A 61 -0.60 20.90 6.99
CA GLY A 61 -2.02 20.62 7.12
C GLY A 61 -2.34 19.53 8.15
N SER A 62 -1.49 18.51 8.28
CA SER A 62 -1.68 17.42 9.26
C SER A 62 -1.74 17.90 10.71
N LYS A 63 -1.08 19.01 11.04
CA LYS A 63 -1.12 19.63 12.39
C LYS A 63 -2.43 20.36 12.69
N LYS A 64 -3.20 20.69 11.65
CA LYS A 64 -4.45 21.45 11.76
C LYS A 64 -5.69 20.56 11.71
N LEU A 65 -5.64 19.45 10.98
CA LEU A 65 -6.73 18.48 10.92
C LEU A 65 -6.74 17.65 12.20
N ILE A 66 -7.72 17.90 13.06
CA ILE A 66 -8.00 17.04 14.21
C ILE A 66 -8.88 15.89 13.71
N VAL A 67 -8.27 14.74 13.43
CA VAL A 67 -9.01 13.54 13.01
C VAL A 67 -9.57 12.83 14.25
N ASP A 68 -10.65 13.33 14.81
CA ASP A 68 -11.24 12.73 16.02
C ASP A 68 -11.80 11.31 15.78
N ASP A 69 -12.26 10.67 16.86
CA ASP A 69 -12.80 9.30 16.80
C ASP A 69 -14.00 9.18 15.86
N GLN A 70 -14.78 10.25 15.68
CA GLN A 70 -15.94 10.25 14.79
C GLN A 70 -15.53 10.29 13.31
N ILE A 71 -14.54 11.11 12.96
CA ILE A 71 -13.98 11.16 11.61
C ILE A 71 -13.24 9.86 11.30
N MET A 72 -12.49 9.30 12.25
CA MET A 72 -11.87 7.99 12.11
C MET A 72 -12.91 6.89 11.86
N ALA A 73 -13.98 6.82 12.67
CA ALA A 73 -15.05 5.85 12.49
C ALA A 73 -15.75 6.00 11.12
N SER A 74 -15.90 7.23 10.64
CA SER A 74 -16.45 7.48 9.30
C SER A 74 -15.52 6.98 8.20
N MET A 75 -14.20 7.26 8.29
CA MET A 75 -13.21 6.73 7.32
C MET A 75 -13.14 5.21 7.35
N GLU A 76 -13.20 4.61 8.53
CA GLU A 76 -13.26 3.17 8.75
C GLU A 76 -14.47 2.55 8.06
N GLN A 77 -15.64 3.17 8.20
CA GLN A 77 -16.85 2.75 7.53
C GLN A 77 -16.75 2.88 6.01
N VAL A 78 -16.13 3.95 5.48
CA VAL A 78 -15.85 4.08 4.03
C VAL A 78 -14.92 2.98 3.57
N TYR A 79 -13.87 2.66 4.34
CA TYR A 79 -12.92 1.62 4.00
C TYR A 79 -13.61 0.26 3.90
N ARG A 80 -14.38 -0.13 4.92
CA ARG A 80 -15.04 -1.44 4.97
C ARG A 80 -16.05 -1.64 3.85
N GLU A 81 -16.97 -0.70 3.68
CA GLU A 81 -18.02 -0.82 2.66
C GLU A 81 -17.45 -0.60 1.26
N GLY A 82 -16.52 0.35 1.10
CA GLY A 82 -15.82 0.59 -0.17
C GLY A 82 -15.03 -0.63 -0.63
N ARG A 83 -14.36 -1.32 0.30
CA ARG A 83 -13.67 -2.59 0.04
C ARG A 83 -14.64 -3.64 -0.50
N LYS A 84 -15.74 -3.87 0.21
CA LYS A 84 -16.76 -4.84 -0.19
C LYS A 84 -17.26 -4.58 -1.60
N VAL A 85 -17.69 -3.35 -1.87
CA VAL A 85 -18.22 -2.95 -3.18
C VAL A 85 -17.17 -3.09 -4.28
N ILE A 86 -15.91 -2.69 -4.03
CA ILE A 86 -14.83 -2.84 -5.01
C ILE A 86 -14.54 -4.31 -5.30
N MET A 87 -14.47 -5.19 -4.30
CA MET A 87 -14.24 -6.62 -4.53
C MET A 87 -15.36 -7.26 -5.36
N GLU A 88 -16.61 -6.90 -5.08
CA GLU A 88 -17.79 -7.49 -5.72
C GLU A 88 -18.05 -6.93 -7.13
N GLN A 89 -17.88 -5.62 -7.32
CA GLN A 89 -18.33 -4.92 -8.53
C GLN A 89 -17.17 -4.44 -9.41
N TYR A 90 -16.00 -4.13 -8.85
CA TYR A 90 -14.87 -3.52 -9.56
C TYR A 90 -13.49 -4.07 -9.13
N PRO A 91 -13.27 -5.40 -9.21
CA PRO A 91 -12.06 -6.04 -8.68
C PRO A 91 -10.75 -5.52 -9.31
N GLU A 92 -10.80 -4.91 -10.50
CA GLU A 92 -9.67 -4.25 -11.15
C GLU A 92 -9.10 -3.05 -10.38
N TYR A 93 -9.88 -2.44 -9.48
CA TYR A 93 -9.44 -1.32 -8.66
C TYR A 93 -8.91 -1.76 -7.29
N TYR A 94 -9.16 -3.00 -6.86
CA TYR A 94 -8.83 -3.46 -5.50
C TYR A 94 -7.37 -3.24 -5.12
N LEU A 95 -6.45 -3.74 -5.95
CA LEU A 95 -5.01 -3.55 -5.72
C LEU A 95 -4.61 -2.06 -5.67
N TRP A 96 -5.24 -1.19 -6.46
CA TRP A 96 -4.85 0.22 -6.56
C TRP A 96 -5.44 1.10 -5.47
N ASP A 97 -6.57 0.68 -4.95
CA ASP A 97 -7.31 1.42 -3.94
C ASP A 97 -6.81 1.07 -2.54
N PHE A 98 -6.46 -0.20 -2.35
CA PHE A 98 -6.07 -0.73 -1.05
C PHE A 98 -4.60 -1.09 -0.97
N TYR A 99 -3.85 -1.13 -2.08
CA TYR A 99 -2.41 -1.44 -2.06
C TYR A 99 -1.60 -0.45 -2.89
N HIS A 100 -0.29 -0.51 -2.69
CA HIS A 100 0.69 0.29 -3.40
C HIS A 100 2.02 -0.43 -3.48
N VAL A 101 2.56 -0.50 -4.69
CA VAL A 101 3.88 -1.04 -4.91
C VAL A 101 4.94 -0.01 -4.51
N ASN A 102 5.86 -0.40 -3.62
CA ASN A 102 6.88 0.49 -3.08
C ASN A 102 8.00 0.77 -4.10
N GLU A 103 7.91 1.88 -4.82
CA GLU A 103 8.93 2.30 -5.79
C GLU A 103 10.29 2.63 -5.14
N ASP A 104 10.31 2.92 -3.84
CA ASP A 104 11.53 3.20 -3.07
C ASP A 104 12.14 1.92 -2.47
N PHE A 105 11.62 0.74 -2.80
CA PHE A 105 12.12 -0.53 -2.30
C PHE A 105 13.58 -0.78 -2.74
N GLU A 106 14.47 -0.87 -1.76
CA GLU A 106 15.88 -1.12 -1.95
C GLU A 106 16.44 -1.93 -0.76
N TYR A 107 16.94 -3.12 -1.06
CA TYR A 107 17.51 -4.03 -0.06
C TYR A 107 18.96 -4.34 -0.40
N THR A 108 19.80 -4.41 0.64
CA THR A 108 21.19 -4.87 0.53
C THR A 108 21.56 -5.72 1.73
N PHE A 109 22.04 -6.92 1.47
CA PHE A 109 22.64 -7.82 2.46
C PHE A 109 24.14 -7.94 2.17
N LYS A 110 24.95 -7.92 3.23
CA LYS A 110 26.40 -8.13 3.16
C LYS A 110 26.82 -9.06 4.28
N ASP A 111 27.36 -10.22 3.91
CA ASP A 111 28.07 -11.13 4.79
C ASP A 111 29.51 -11.23 4.31
N ILE A 112 30.40 -10.51 4.98
CA ILE A 112 31.81 -10.40 4.60
C ILE A 112 32.62 -10.66 5.87
N PRO A 113 33.17 -11.87 6.05
CA PRO A 113 34.00 -12.15 7.21
C PRO A 113 35.31 -11.35 7.14
N PRO A 114 35.97 -11.08 8.29
CA PRO A 114 37.18 -10.24 8.34
C PRO A 114 38.32 -10.75 7.46
N ASP A 115 38.41 -12.06 7.29
CA ASP A 115 39.41 -12.77 6.47
C ASP A 115 39.02 -12.85 4.97
N LYS A 116 37.80 -12.40 4.62
CA LYS A 116 37.23 -12.45 3.27
C LYS A 116 37.21 -13.85 2.65
N SER A 117 37.13 -14.90 3.49
CA SER A 117 37.20 -16.29 3.04
C SER A 117 35.91 -16.78 2.36
N ASP A 118 34.75 -16.23 2.73
CA ASP A 118 33.42 -16.63 2.25
C ASP A 118 32.48 -15.41 2.23
N CYS A 119 32.54 -14.62 1.16
CA CYS A 119 31.79 -13.37 1.05
C CYS A 119 30.52 -13.55 0.23
N LEU A 120 29.40 -12.99 0.71
CA LEU A 120 28.13 -12.93 0.01
C LEU A 120 27.53 -11.53 0.11
N ILE A 121 27.14 -10.98 -1.04
CA ILE A 121 26.45 -9.69 -1.14
C ILE A 121 25.22 -9.90 -2.01
N ILE A 122 24.06 -9.49 -1.50
CA ILE A 122 22.78 -9.54 -2.23
C ILE A 122 22.24 -8.14 -2.31
N GLY A 123 21.79 -7.73 -3.50
CA GLY A 123 21.04 -6.49 -3.68
C GLY A 123 19.72 -6.78 -4.37
N LEU A 124 18.66 -6.11 -3.93
CA LEU A 124 17.37 -6.08 -4.63
C LEU A 124 16.88 -4.64 -4.73
N LYS A 125 16.24 -4.32 -5.84
CA LYS A 125 15.64 -3.02 -6.09
C LYS A 125 14.41 -3.16 -6.96
N LEU A 126 13.37 -2.41 -6.65
CA LEU A 126 12.23 -2.29 -7.54
C LEU A 126 12.43 -1.13 -8.52
N ASN A 127 12.17 -1.36 -9.79
CA ASN A 127 12.18 -0.33 -10.81
C ASN A 127 10.81 -0.28 -11.52
N ARG A 128 10.28 0.94 -11.67
CA ARG A 128 9.09 1.20 -12.47
C ARG A 128 9.48 1.79 -13.82
N ASN A 129 9.05 1.15 -14.91
CA ASN A 129 9.16 1.77 -16.23
C ASN A 129 8.02 2.78 -16.40
N ARG A 130 8.37 4.08 -16.41
CA ARG A 130 7.40 5.19 -16.51
C ARG A 130 6.78 5.35 -17.90
N GLY A 131 7.31 4.66 -18.91
CA GLY A 131 6.81 4.73 -20.29
C GLY A 131 5.59 3.83 -20.58
N THR A 132 5.27 2.90 -19.69
CA THR A 132 4.19 1.92 -19.87
C THR A 132 3.28 1.89 -18.63
N LYS A 133 2.02 1.54 -18.83
CA LYS A 133 1.08 1.33 -17.71
C LYS A 133 1.55 0.05 -16.98
N TRP A 134 1.73 0.14 -15.67
CA TRP A 134 1.93 -1.02 -14.78
C TRP A 134 3.20 -1.85 -14.93
N GLN A 135 4.28 -1.34 -15.54
CA GLN A 135 5.49 -2.13 -15.68
C GLN A 135 6.44 -2.00 -14.48
N PHE A 136 6.50 -3.05 -13.67
CA PHE A 136 7.33 -3.15 -12.47
C PHE A 136 8.31 -4.32 -12.60
N ILE A 137 9.60 -4.04 -12.40
CA ILE A 137 10.68 -5.02 -12.53
C ILE A 137 11.48 -5.00 -11.24
N ILE A 138 11.52 -6.15 -10.56
CA ILE A 138 12.49 -6.40 -9.49
C ILE A 138 13.81 -6.73 -10.16
N SER A 139 14.83 -5.92 -9.90
CA SER A 139 16.21 -6.18 -10.33
C SER A 139 17.03 -6.56 -9.13
N GLY A 140 17.85 -7.59 -9.26
CA GLY A 140 18.68 -8.08 -8.18
C GLY A 140 20.02 -8.60 -8.66
N PHE A 141 20.93 -8.71 -7.69
CA PHE A 141 22.21 -9.33 -7.90
C PHE A 141 22.64 -10.14 -6.69
N ALA A 142 23.43 -11.17 -6.95
CA ALA A 142 24.18 -11.92 -5.96
C ALA A 142 25.66 -11.93 -6.36
N ARG A 143 26.49 -11.29 -5.53
CA ARG A 143 27.94 -11.34 -5.66
C ARG A 143 28.50 -12.22 -4.56
N PHE A 144 29.30 -13.20 -4.93
CA PHE A 144 29.93 -14.12 -4.00
C PHE A 144 31.37 -14.36 -4.39
N PHE A 145 32.27 -14.41 -3.41
CA PHE A 145 33.67 -14.68 -3.66
C PHE A 145 34.36 -15.21 -2.42
N GLY A 146 35.37 -16.04 -2.61
CA GLY A 146 36.10 -16.64 -1.51
C GLY A 146 36.98 -17.80 -1.96
N LYS A 147 37.41 -18.60 -1.00
CA LYS A 147 38.24 -19.79 -1.25
C LYS A 147 37.63 -21.01 -0.56
N TYR A 148 37.27 -22.01 -1.35
CA TYR A 148 36.76 -23.29 -0.87
C TYR A 148 37.37 -24.43 -1.69
N TYR A 149 38.48 -24.97 -1.21
CA TYR A 149 39.46 -25.75 -1.98
C TYR A 149 40.11 -24.91 -3.09
N ASP A 150 39.32 -24.46 -4.05
CA ASP A 150 39.71 -23.54 -5.11
C ASP A 150 39.06 -22.16 -4.89
N GLU A 151 39.60 -21.14 -5.56
CA GLU A 151 38.99 -19.81 -5.57
C GLU A 151 37.70 -19.82 -6.38
N TYR A 152 36.70 -19.07 -5.90
CA TYR A 152 35.45 -18.88 -6.61
C TYR A 152 35.05 -17.41 -6.55
N ASN A 153 34.47 -16.91 -7.63
CA ASN A 153 34.01 -15.54 -7.76
C ASN A 153 32.87 -15.49 -8.78
N GLY A 154 31.70 -15.08 -8.33
CA GLY A 154 30.53 -14.94 -9.17
C GLY A 154 29.82 -13.62 -8.93
N ASN A 155 29.22 -13.12 -10.01
CA ASN A 155 28.30 -12.01 -9.98
C ASN A 155 27.11 -12.39 -10.85
N VAL A 156 26.05 -12.88 -10.21
CA VAL A 156 24.83 -13.33 -10.87
C VAL A 156 23.81 -12.19 -10.81
N GLN A 157 23.35 -11.75 -11.96
CA GLN A 157 22.31 -10.73 -12.11
C GLN A 157 21.00 -11.43 -12.46
N PHE A 158 19.89 -11.00 -11.85
CA PHE A 158 18.58 -11.54 -12.13
C PHE A 158 17.53 -10.43 -12.15
N GLN A 159 16.48 -10.63 -12.94
CA GLN A 159 15.37 -9.70 -13.05
C GLN A 159 14.07 -10.48 -13.10
N CYS A 160 13.04 -9.94 -12.44
CA CYS A 160 11.71 -10.52 -12.39
C CYS A 160 10.69 -9.43 -12.72
N ASN A 161 9.94 -9.62 -13.81
CA ASN A 161 8.79 -8.77 -14.13
C ASN A 161 7.59 -9.24 -13.29
N ILE A 162 7.04 -8.36 -12.46
CA ILE A 162 5.91 -8.69 -11.59
C ILE A 162 4.57 -8.18 -12.13
N SER A 163 4.57 -7.48 -13.27
CA SER A 163 3.36 -6.86 -13.84
C SER A 163 2.25 -7.86 -14.11
N GLU A 164 2.57 -9.03 -14.65
CA GLU A 164 1.58 -10.08 -14.93
C GLU A 164 0.90 -10.59 -13.65
N ILE A 165 1.64 -10.63 -12.53
CA ILE A 165 1.12 -11.01 -11.21
C ILE A 165 0.17 -9.92 -10.67
N LEU A 166 0.56 -8.65 -10.83
CA LEU A 166 -0.28 -7.53 -10.42
C LEU A 166 -1.57 -7.47 -11.26
N GLU A 167 -1.49 -7.77 -12.55
CA GLU A 167 -2.65 -7.83 -13.45
C GLU A 167 -3.58 -9.02 -13.13
N SER A 168 -3.03 -10.19 -12.84
CA SER A 168 -3.79 -11.39 -12.47
C SER A 168 -4.48 -11.27 -11.10
N SER A 169 -4.04 -10.35 -10.24
CA SER A 169 -4.64 -10.11 -8.94
C SER A 169 -6.15 -9.81 -8.99
N SER A 170 -6.62 -9.16 -10.06
CA SER A 170 -8.05 -8.88 -10.27
C SER A 170 -8.88 -10.16 -10.43
N ALA A 171 -8.32 -11.20 -11.07
CA ALA A 171 -8.98 -12.50 -11.18
C ALA A 171 -8.98 -13.22 -9.83
N HIS A 172 -7.88 -13.17 -9.09
CA HIS A 172 -7.79 -13.77 -7.75
C HIS A 172 -8.83 -13.18 -6.78
N VAL A 173 -9.00 -11.85 -6.76
CA VAL A 173 -10.03 -11.17 -5.93
C VAL A 173 -11.43 -11.66 -6.29
N ARG A 174 -11.73 -11.80 -7.58
CA ARG A 174 -13.03 -12.26 -8.07
C ARG A 174 -13.33 -13.70 -7.64
N ASP A 175 -12.33 -14.56 -7.65
CA ASP A 175 -12.46 -15.97 -7.28
C ASP A 175 -12.49 -16.16 -5.74
N ASN A 176 -12.06 -15.16 -4.96
CA ASN A 176 -11.95 -15.23 -3.50
C ASN A 176 -12.58 -13.99 -2.80
N PRO A 177 -13.90 -13.74 -2.97
CA PRO A 177 -14.54 -12.50 -2.49
C PRO A 177 -14.57 -12.32 -0.95
N ASN A 178 -14.37 -13.40 -0.19
CA ASN A 178 -14.37 -13.39 1.28
C ASN A 178 -12.96 -13.51 1.88
N GLU A 179 -11.90 -13.42 1.07
CA GLU A 179 -10.52 -13.46 1.54
C GLU A 179 -10.22 -12.26 2.46
N SER A 180 -9.42 -12.46 3.51
CA SER A 180 -8.96 -11.36 4.37
C SER A 180 -7.87 -10.54 3.67
N GLU A 181 -7.61 -9.33 4.15
CA GLU A 181 -6.50 -8.52 3.62
C GLU A 181 -5.14 -9.19 3.81
N GLN A 182 -4.95 -9.81 4.98
CA GLN A 182 -3.74 -10.53 5.32
C GLN A 182 -3.50 -11.72 4.38
N ASP A 183 -4.56 -12.46 4.03
CA ASP A 183 -4.49 -13.60 3.12
C ASP A 183 -4.20 -13.14 1.69
N TYR A 184 -4.86 -12.08 1.21
CA TYR A 184 -4.60 -11.51 -0.12
C TYR A 184 -3.16 -11.00 -0.24
N LEU A 185 -2.67 -10.25 0.75
CA LEU A 185 -1.28 -9.76 0.77
C LEU A 185 -0.29 -10.93 0.79
N SER A 186 -0.56 -11.95 1.61
CA SER A 186 0.27 -13.15 1.71
C SER A 186 0.31 -13.91 0.38
N TRP A 187 -0.83 -14.05 -0.29
CA TRP A 187 -0.92 -14.62 -1.64
C TRP A 187 -0.08 -13.82 -2.63
N LEU A 188 -0.28 -12.50 -2.70
CA LEU A 188 0.39 -11.65 -3.67
C LEU A 188 1.92 -11.67 -3.50
N LEU A 189 2.39 -11.58 -2.25
CA LEU A 189 3.81 -11.67 -1.92
C LEU A 189 4.38 -13.05 -2.24
N ARG A 190 3.61 -14.12 -2.03
CA ARG A 190 4.02 -15.49 -2.39
C ARG A 190 4.19 -15.64 -3.90
N GLU A 191 3.25 -15.17 -4.71
CA GLU A 191 3.35 -15.26 -6.17
C GLU A 191 4.57 -14.50 -6.70
N VAL A 192 4.80 -13.29 -6.19
CA VAL A 192 6.00 -12.51 -6.52
C VAL A 192 7.28 -13.26 -6.12
N ASN A 193 7.31 -13.82 -4.92
CA ASN A 193 8.45 -14.54 -4.41
C ASN A 193 8.75 -15.82 -5.21
N VAL A 194 7.73 -16.56 -5.65
CA VAL A 194 7.87 -17.74 -6.52
C VAL A 194 8.49 -17.34 -7.86
N SER A 195 7.98 -16.29 -8.50
CA SER A 195 8.50 -15.79 -9.77
C SER A 195 9.95 -15.28 -9.66
N LEU A 196 10.26 -14.58 -8.57
CA LEU A 196 11.63 -14.12 -8.29
C LEU A 196 12.57 -15.30 -8.03
N THR A 197 12.13 -16.31 -7.27
CA THR A 197 12.91 -17.52 -7.00
C THR A 197 13.24 -18.25 -8.30
N HIS A 198 12.26 -18.41 -9.19
CA HIS A 198 12.47 -19.00 -10.52
C HIS A 198 13.52 -18.20 -11.32
N SER A 199 13.43 -16.87 -11.32
CA SER A 199 14.38 -15.98 -12.00
C SER A 199 15.80 -16.11 -11.45
N ILE A 200 15.96 -16.32 -10.13
CA ILE A 200 17.25 -16.56 -9.49
C ILE A 200 17.82 -17.91 -9.94
N VAL A 201 17.03 -18.98 -9.87
CA VAL A 201 17.46 -20.34 -10.25
C VAL A 201 17.94 -20.38 -11.70
N GLU A 202 17.20 -19.78 -12.64
CA GLU A 202 17.62 -19.72 -14.03
C GLU A 202 18.90 -18.89 -14.23
N ALA A 203 19.06 -17.79 -13.50
CA ALA A 203 20.29 -16.99 -13.56
C ALA A 203 21.51 -17.75 -13.01
N PHE A 204 21.34 -18.51 -11.93
CA PHE A 204 22.40 -19.37 -11.37
C PHE A 204 22.72 -20.55 -12.28
N LYS A 205 21.72 -21.14 -12.92
CA LYS A 205 21.91 -22.20 -13.92
C LYS A 205 22.80 -21.74 -15.08
N MET A 206 22.53 -20.56 -15.65
CA MET A 206 23.40 -19.97 -16.67
C MET A 206 24.82 -19.74 -16.16
N HIS A 207 24.98 -19.32 -14.90
CA HIS A 207 26.29 -19.18 -14.28
C HIS A 207 27.02 -20.52 -14.19
N TYR A 208 26.35 -21.59 -13.71
CA TYR A 208 26.92 -22.94 -13.64
C TYR A 208 27.38 -23.47 -14.99
N GLU A 209 26.58 -23.24 -16.04
CA GLU A 209 26.90 -23.70 -17.40
C GLU A 209 28.08 -22.94 -18.01
N SER A 210 28.26 -21.67 -17.64
CA SER A 210 29.36 -20.84 -18.14
C SER A 210 30.69 -21.00 -17.39
N ALA A 211 30.66 -21.49 -16.15
CA ALA A 211 31.81 -21.48 -15.26
C ALA A 211 32.56 -22.81 -15.23
N SER A 212 33.89 -22.75 -15.35
CA SER A 212 34.78 -23.92 -15.30
C SER A 212 35.15 -24.33 -13.88
N TYR A 213 34.15 -24.43 -12.98
CA TYR A 213 34.37 -24.81 -11.59
C TYR A 213 34.42 -26.33 -11.40
N GLY A 214 35.28 -26.79 -10.46
CA GLY A 214 35.25 -28.17 -10.02
C GLY A 214 33.96 -28.50 -9.26
N LYS A 215 33.57 -29.79 -9.24
CA LYS A 215 32.31 -30.26 -8.62
C LYS A 215 32.10 -29.78 -7.18
N ARG A 216 33.16 -29.70 -6.37
CA ARG A 216 33.09 -29.24 -4.97
C ARG A 216 32.73 -27.75 -4.87
N VAL A 217 33.31 -26.92 -5.74
CA VAL A 217 33.01 -25.49 -5.81
C VAL A 217 31.59 -25.28 -6.31
N LEU A 218 31.15 -26.04 -7.33
CA LEU A 218 29.76 -25.99 -7.81
C LEU A 218 28.75 -26.31 -6.70
N ASN A 219 29.01 -27.33 -5.87
CA ASN A 219 28.16 -27.63 -4.71
C ASN A 219 28.10 -26.45 -3.73
N LYS A 220 29.24 -25.82 -3.43
CA LYS A 220 29.30 -24.63 -2.56
C LYS A 220 28.50 -23.46 -3.13
N ILE A 221 28.59 -23.20 -4.43
CA ILE A 221 27.78 -22.16 -5.08
C ILE A 221 26.29 -22.52 -5.04
N GLY A 222 25.93 -23.80 -5.23
CA GLY A 222 24.56 -24.28 -5.04
C GLY A 222 24.01 -24.07 -3.63
N ASP A 223 24.85 -24.19 -2.60
CA ASP A 223 24.45 -23.88 -1.23
C ASP A 223 24.32 -22.36 -1.00
N LEU A 224 25.15 -21.54 -1.66
CA LEU A 224 24.99 -20.08 -1.66
C LEU A 224 23.70 -19.65 -2.36
N GLU A 225 23.33 -20.28 -3.48
CA GLU A 225 22.05 -20.05 -4.16
C GLU A 225 20.86 -20.29 -3.23
N LYS A 226 20.81 -21.45 -2.55
CA LYS A 226 19.77 -21.75 -1.57
C LYS A 226 19.75 -20.74 -0.42
N ARG A 227 20.92 -20.31 0.05
CA ARG A 227 21.04 -19.29 1.10
C ARG A 227 20.49 -17.95 0.63
N ILE A 228 20.76 -17.54 -0.60
CA ILE A 228 20.23 -16.31 -1.21
C ILE A 228 18.70 -16.38 -1.27
N ILE A 229 18.15 -17.47 -1.78
CA ILE A 229 16.70 -17.70 -1.84
C ILE A 229 16.09 -17.58 -0.45
N SER A 230 16.69 -18.22 0.56
CA SER A 230 16.22 -18.16 1.95
C SER A 230 16.27 -16.74 2.53
N ILE A 231 17.34 -15.97 2.27
CA ILE A 231 17.45 -14.57 2.72
C ILE A 231 16.34 -13.72 2.09
N ILE A 232 16.11 -13.89 0.78
CA ILE A 232 15.07 -13.15 0.07
C ILE A 232 13.69 -13.53 0.62
N TRP A 233 13.42 -14.81 0.87
CA TRP A 233 12.17 -15.25 1.47
C TRP A 233 11.89 -14.59 2.82
N GLN A 234 12.91 -14.35 3.65
CA GLN A 234 12.74 -13.64 4.91
C GLN A 234 12.28 -12.19 4.72
N ILE A 235 12.65 -11.54 3.61
CA ILE A 235 12.19 -10.19 3.28
C ILE A 235 10.68 -10.20 3.01
N PHE A 236 10.20 -11.11 2.16
CA PHE A 236 8.78 -11.26 1.86
C PHE A 236 7.98 -11.69 3.08
N ALA A 237 8.53 -12.60 3.90
CA ALA A 237 7.92 -13.00 5.16
C ALA A 237 7.79 -11.81 6.12
N LEU A 238 8.78 -10.92 6.18
CA LEU A 238 8.73 -9.71 6.99
C LEU A 238 7.73 -8.69 6.45
N ASN A 239 7.57 -8.57 5.13
CA ASN A 239 6.52 -7.73 4.52
C ASN A 239 5.11 -8.23 4.90
N ALA A 240 4.90 -9.54 4.93
CA ALA A 240 3.63 -10.14 5.31
C ALA A 240 3.41 -10.19 6.83
N LYS A 241 4.43 -9.90 7.64
CA LYS A 241 4.36 -10.08 9.09
C LYS A 241 3.56 -8.95 9.73
N ASP A 242 2.52 -9.33 10.49
CA ASP A 242 1.78 -8.39 11.32
C ASP A 242 2.73 -7.65 12.29
N GLU A 243 2.49 -6.36 12.44
CA GLU A 243 3.31 -5.45 13.23
C GLU A 243 3.40 -5.84 14.71
N THR A 244 2.35 -6.43 15.28
CA THR A 244 2.34 -6.90 16.69
C THR A 244 3.28 -8.07 16.94
N PHE A 245 3.65 -8.81 15.90
CA PHE A 245 4.59 -9.93 15.99
C PHE A 245 6.03 -9.54 15.65
N LYS A 246 6.28 -8.30 15.20
CA LYS A 246 7.64 -7.86 14.84
C LYS A 246 8.52 -7.79 16.09
N THR A 247 9.78 -8.21 15.96
CA THR A 247 10.77 -8.06 17.03
C THR A 247 11.29 -6.63 17.07
N VAL A 248 11.91 -6.23 18.18
CA VAL A 248 12.55 -4.90 18.32
C VAL A 248 13.55 -4.62 17.18
N GLU A 249 14.30 -5.63 16.76
CA GLU A 249 15.25 -5.51 15.64
C GLU A 249 14.53 -5.26 14.30
N GLU A 250 13.39 -5.91 14.07
CA GLU A 250 12.58 -5.75 12.87
C GLU A 250 11.88 -4.38 12.84
N MET A 251 11.37 -3.92 13.99
CA MET A 251 10.77 -2.59 14.18
C MET A 251 11.74 -1.45 13.83
N GLY A 252 13.04 -1.65 14.08
CA GLY A 252 14.09 -0.69 13.76
C GLY A 252 14.49 -0.65 12.27
N ARG A 253 14.01 -1.57 11.44
CA ARG A 253 14.35 -1.60 10.01
C ARG A 253 13.50 -0.59 9.24
N SER A 254 14.13 0.07 8.26
CA SER A 254 13.39 0.90 7.31
C SER A 254 12.42 0.04 6.50
N ARG A 255 11.15 0.43 6.43
CA ARG A 255 10.10 -0.25 5.65
C ARG A 255 10.49 -0.44 4.19
N ASN A 256 11.22 0.52 3.60
CA ASN A 256 11.74 0.43 2.23
C ASN A 256 12.76 -0.70 1.98
N THR A 257 13.23 -1.38 3.03
CA THR A 257 14.15 -2.52 2.89
C THR A 257 13.43 -3.87 2.87
N TYR A 258 12.15 -3.93 3.25
CA TYR A 258 11.42 -5.18 3.30
C TYR A 258 10.01 -5.13 2.73
N GLU A 259 9.37 -3.97 2.72
CA GLU A 259 8.04 -3.82 2.16
C GLU A 259 8.10 -3.52 0.68
N LEU A 260 7.94 -4.55 -0.13
CA LEU A 260 7.76 -4.45 -1.57
C LEU A 260 6.36 -3.94 -1.91
N ILE A 261 5.36 -4.41 -1.17
CA ILE A 261 3.96 -4.05 -1.35
C ILE A 261 3.47 -3.47 -0.03
N HIS A 262 3.02 -2.22 -0.08
CA HIS A 262 2.36 -1.52 1.00
C HIS A 262 0.86 -1.68 0.85
N GLN A 263 0.17 -1.91 1.95
CA GLN A 263 -1.27 -1.81 1.95
C GLN A 263 -1.72 -0.50 2.60
N ARG A 264 -2.78 0.10 2.05
CA ARG A 264 -3.23 1.46 2.28
C ARG A 264 -4.67 1.48 2.83
N PRO A 265 -4.88 2.12 3.98
CA PRO A 265 -3.97 2.31 5.11
C PRO A 265 -4.12 1.08 6.00
N LEU A 266 -3.43 -0.01 5.65
CA LEU A 266 -3.74 -1.31 6.24
C LEU A 266 -3.59 -1.31 7.73
N ASN A 267 -2.46 -0.83 8.24
CA ASN A 267 -2.17 -1.16 9.62
C ASN A 267 -3.23 -0.51 10.52
N TYR A 268 -3.69 0.73 10.28
CA TYR A 268 -4.79 1.31 11.09
C TYR A 268 -6.04 0.41 11.06
N PHE A 269 -6.52 0.03 9.88
CA PHE A 269 -7.78 -0.70 9.78
C PHE A 269 -7.67 -2.20 10.13
N GLN A 270 -6.52 -2.84 9.93
CA GLN A 270 -6.24 -4.20 10.41
C GLN A 270 -6.34 -4.31 11.93
N TYR A 271 -5.80 -3.33 12.66
CA TYR A 271 -5.85 -3.29 14.13
C TYR A 271 -7.24 -3.01 14.71
N HIS A 272 -8.16 -2.51 13.89
CA HIS A 272 -9.53 -2.25 14.31
C HIS A 272 -10.50 -3.36 13.89
N PHE A 273 -10.21 -4.07 12.80
CA PHE A 273 -11.12 -5.06 12.24
C PHE A 273 -10.72 -6.52 12.50
N ASP A 274 -9.43 -6.86 12.45
CA ASP A 274 -9.00 -8.25 12.29
C ASP A 274 -8.01 -8.72 13.38
N VAL A 275 -7.24 -7.81 14.02
CA VAL A 275 -6.16 -8.16 14.97
C VAL A 275 -6.12 -7.17 16.15
N ASP A 276 -5.70 -7.62 17.34
CA ASP A 276 -5.49 -6.73 18.50
C ASP A 276 -4.40 -5.67 18.22
N TRP A 277 -4.64 -4.43 18.68
CA TRP A 277 -3.77 -3.27 18.42
C TRP A 277 -2.38 -3.35 19.09
N LEU A 278 -2.32 -3.83 20.33
CA LEU A 278 -1.06 -4.02 21.05
C LEU A 278 -0.81 -5.51 21.20
N PRO A 279 0.47 -5.92 21.19
CA PRO A 279 0.84 -7.23 21.69
C PRO A 279 0.22 -7.45 23.07
N GLN A 280 -0.32 -8.64 23.33
CA GLN A 280 -0.88 -8.98 24.64
C GLN A 280 0.18 -9.13 25.75
N CYS A 281 1.44 -8.80 25.46
CA CYS A 281 2.56 -8.82 26.40
C CYS A 281 2.90 -7.42 26.91
N GLU A 282 3.58 -7.35 28.06
CA GLU A 282 4.12 -6.08 28.55
C GLU A 282 5.17 -5.54 27.57
N LEU A 283 4.99 -4.28 27.17
CA LEU A 283 5.90 -3.58 26.27
C LEU A 283 6.95 -2.81 27.05
N THR A 284 8.16 -2.72 26.50
CA THR A 284 9.17 -1.76 26.94
C THR A 284 8.80 -0.35 26.50
N ALA A 285 9.33 0.67 27.18
CA ALA A 285 9.11 2.07 26.80
C ALA A 285 9.52 2.40 25.35
N SER A 286 10.53 1.69 24.82
CA SER A 286 10.94 1.83 23.41
C SER A 286 9.93 1.24 22.44
N GLU A 287 9.28 0.13 22.79
CA GLU A 287 8.24 -0.50 21.97
C GLU A 287 6.96 0.35 22.00
N GLU A 288 6.56 0.85 23.18
CA GLU A 288 5.42 1.76 23.33
C GLU A 288 5.58 3.02 22.47
N GLU A 289 6.75 3.66 22.54
CA GLU A 289 7.06 4.85 21.73
C GLU A 289 7.07 4.54 20.22
N TRP A 290 7.49 3.33 19.84
CA TRP A 290 7.44 2.90 18.44
C TRP A 290 6.00 2.72 17.96
N PHE A 291 5.14 2.04 18.74
CA PHE A 291 3.72 1.90 18.42
C PHE A 291 3.00 3.24 18.40
N HIS A 292 3.37 4.18 19.27
CA HIS A 292 2.83 5.54 19.25
C HIS A 292 3.16 6.28 17.94
N LYS A 293 4.43 6.27 17.52
CA LYS A 293 4.84 6.86 16.24
C LYS A 293 4.20 6.16 15.04
N LEU A 294 4.07 4.84 15.12
CA LEU A 294 3.37 4.07 14.11
C LEU A 294 1.92 4.55 14.01
N TYR A 295 1.21 4.67 15.13
CA TYR A 295 -0.17 5.16 15.16
C TYR A 295 -0.35 6.52 14.49
N GLU A 296 0.52 7.49 14.82
CA GLU A 296 0.47 8.81 14.20
C GLU A 296 0.68 8.75 12.68
N SER A 297 1.66 7.97 12.22
CA SER A 297 1.94 7.75 10.80
C SER A 297 0.74 7.11 10.08
N LEU A 298 0.13 6.10 10.70
CA LEU A 298 -1.01 5.39 10.15
C LEU A 298 -2.25 6.28 10.04
N ARG A 299 -2.53 7.10 11.06
CA ARG A 299 -3.63 8.07 11.04
C ARG A 299 -3.47 9.07 9.89
N GLN A 300 -2.24 9.55 9.65
CA GLN A 300 -1.95 10.41 8.50
C GLN A 300 -2.14 9.66 7.16
N ASN A 301 -1.67 8.42 7.08
CA ASN A 301 -1.85 7.57 5.90
C ASN A 301 -3.34 7.29 5.61
N SER A 302 -4.19 7.20 6.64
CA SER A 302 -5.63 7.05 6.46
C SER A 302 -6.28 8.24 5.78
N VAL A 303 -5.83 9.46 6.10
CA VAL A 303 -6.28 10.65 5.41
C VAL A 303 -5.78 10.68 3.96
N PHE A 304 -4.52 10.32 3.70
CA PHE A 304 -4.02 10.23 2.31
C PHE A 304 -4.79 9.23 1.47
N TRP A 305 -5.05 8.05 2.03
CA TRP A 305 -5.88 7.04 1.38
C TRP A 305 -7.28 7.59 1.11
N PHE A 306 -7.92 8.21 2.10
CA PHE A 306 -9.26 8.78 1.95
C PHE A 306 -9.30 9.83 0.82
N LEU A 307 -8.32 10.73 0.75
CA LEU A 307 -8.22 11.75 -0.29
C LEU A 307 -8.08 11.17 -1.71
N ASP A 308 -7.31 10.09 -1.86
CA ASP A 308 -7.17 9.38 -3.14
C ASP A 308 -8.45 8.60 -3.49
N PHE A 309 -9.04 7.92 -2.49
CA PHE A 309 -10.27 7.14 -2.62
C PHE A 309 -11.46 8.01 -2.99
N VAL A 310 -11.66 9.14 -2.31
CA VAL A 310 -12.81 10.04 -2.54
C VAL A 310 -12.79 10.66 -3.94
N TYR A 311 -11.60 10.92 -4.50
CA TYR A 311 -11.46 11.36 -5.88
C TYR A 311 -11.88 10.27 -6.88
N ARG A 312 -11.51 9.01 -6.62
CA ARG A 312 -11.94 7.88 -7.46
C ARG A 312 -13.43 7.58 -7.30
N LEU A 313 -13.96 7.59 -6.08
CA LEU A 313 -15.38 7.48 -5.80
C LEU A 313 -16.19 8.51 -6.59
N ARG A 314 -15.70 9.76 -6.64
CA ARG A 314 -16.28 10.81 -7.47
C ARG A 314 -16.20 10.48 -8.97
N ASN A 315 -15.08 9.94 -9.45
CA ASN A 315 -14.96 9.54 -10.86
C ASN A 315 -15.93 8.40 -11.21
N ALA A 316 -16.03 7.40 -10.35
CA ALA A 316 -17.01 6.32 -10.46
C ALA A 316 -18.43 6.89 -10.53
N LEU A 317 -18.80 7.80 -9.61
CA LEU A 317 -20.12 8.44 -9.61
C LEU A 317 -20.48 9.17 -10.92
N PHE A 318 -19.50 9.78 -11.61
CA PHE A 318 -19.75 10.54 -12.84
C PHE A 318 -19.50 9.75 -14.13
N HIS A 319 -18.82 8.61 -14.08
CA HIS A 319 -18.40 7.85 -15.27
C HIS A 319 -18.87 6.40 -15.28
N GLU A 320 -19.24 5.86 -14.13
CA GLU A 320 -19.80 4.53 -13.93
C GLU A 320 -21.27 4.68 -13.49
N ILE A 321 -22.17 3.80 -13.94
CA ILE A 321 -23.60 3.89 -13.58
C ILE A 321 -23.76 3.35 -12.15
N ILE A 322 -23.48 4.19 -11.15
CA ILE A 322 -23.81 3.89 -9.75
C ILE A 322 -25.31 4.08 -9.58
N ASP A 323 -26.01 3.07 -9.03
CA ASP A 323 -27.40 3.23 -8.60
C ASP A 323 -27.43 4.10 -7.33
N PRO A 324 -27.92 5.35 -7.40
CA PRO A 324 -27.96 6.24 -6.25
C PRO A 324 -28.96 5.78 -5.18
N LEU A 325 -29.75 4.74 -5.40
CA LEU A 325 -30.69 4.21 -4.39
C LEU A 325 -30.19 2.92 -3.71
N ASP A 326 -29.03 2.43 -4.10
CA ASP A 326 -28.42 1.25 -3.48
C ASP A 326 -27.99 1.55 -2.03
N GLU A 327 -28.38 0.65 -1.11
CA GLU A 327 -28.16 0.83 0.34
C GLU A 327 -26.65 0.89 0.68
N GLU A 328 -25.80 0.13 -0.01
CA GLU A 328 -24.35 0.07 0.25
C GLU A 328 -23.66 1.35 -0.23
N TRP A 329 -24.00 1.79 -1.45
CA TRP A 329 -23.51 3.05 -1.98
C TRP A 329 -23.93 4.24 -1.10
N GLN A 330 -25.17 4.27 -0.60
CA GLN A 330 -25.63 5.33 0.32
C GLN A 330 -24.79 5.38 1.60
N VAL A 331 -24.40 4.24 2.16
CA VAL A 331 -23.52 4.19 3.34
C VAL A 331 -22.13 4.74 3.00
N ILE A 332 -21.55 4.35 1.86
CA ILE A 332 -20.25 4.88 1.41
C ILE A 332 -20.32 6.40 1.24
N PHE A 333 -21.31 6.90 0.50
CA PHE A 333 -21.46 8.34 0.24
C PHE A 333 -21.74 9.14 1.51
N LYS A 334 -22.54 8.61 2.44
CA LYS A 334 -22.79 9.25 3.73
C LYS A 334 -21.50 9.49 4.50
N ASN A 335 -20.69 8.44 4.67
CA ASN A 335 -19.47 8.54 5.47
C ASN A 335 -18.38 9.32 4.74
N ALA A 336 -18.27 9.19 3.41
CA ALA A 336 -17.37 9.99 2.62
C ALA A 336 -17.73 11.48 2.67
N TYR A 337 -19.03 11.81 2.63
CA TYR A 337 -19.52 13.17 2.83
C TYR A 337 -19.12 13.73 4.20
N LEU A 338 -19.31 12.98 5.29
CA LEU A 338 -19.01 13.46 6.64
C LEU A 338 -17.53 13.82 6.79
N VAL A 339 -16.63 12.96 6.33
CA VAL A 339 -15.18 13.20 6.36
C VAL A 339 -14.81 14.38 5.45
N LEU A 340 -15.36 14.44 4.23
CA LEU A 340 -15.04 15.50 3.29
C LEU A 340 -15.54 16.86 3.76
N LYS A 341 -16.69 16.91 4.43
CA LYS A 341 -17.24 18.14 5.01
C LYS A 341 -16.29 18.71 6.06
N GLU A 342 -15.75 17.88 6.95
CA GLU A 342 -14.79 18.33 7.97
C GLU A 342 -13.55 18.95 7.32
N ILE A 343 -13.02 18.29 6.27
CA ILE A 343 -11.89 18.82 5.50
C ILE A 343 -12.23 20.18 4.87
N VAL A 344 -13.44 20.33 4.31
CA VAL A 344 -13.91 21.60 3.74
C VAL A 344 -13.99 22.70 4.80
N ASP A 345 -14.60 22.42 5.96
CA ASP A 345 -14.76 23.39 7.04
C ASP A 345 -13.40 23.88 7.55
N LEU A 346 -12.41 22.98 7.66
CA LEU A 346 -11.03 23.32 8.03
C LEU A 346 -10.30 24.14 6.97
N ASN A 347 -10.52 23.84 5.69
CA ASN A 347 -9.97 24.62 4.60
C ASN A 347 -10.53 26.05 4.62
N ILE A 348 -11.86 26.19 4.80
CA ILE A 348 -12.51 27.50 4.93
C ILE A 348 -11.91 28.28 6.10
N ALA A 349 -11.81 27.66 7.28
CA ALA A 349 -11.20 28.30 8.45
C ALA A 349 -9.74 28.74 8.18
N THR A 350 -8.97 27.94 7.43
CA THR A 350 -7.59 28.27 7.06
C THR A 350 -7.52 29.46 6.09
N ILE A 351 -8.43 29.53 5.11
CA ILE A 351 -8.54 30.64 4.16
C ILE A 351 -8.91 31.92 4.92
N ASP A 352 -9.93 31.87 5.78
CA ASP A 352 -10.40 33.02 6.57
C ASP A 352 -9.31 33.61 7.47
N ILE A 353 -8.45 32.77 8.05
CA ILE A 353 -7.30 33.24 8.85
C ILE A 353 -6.28 33.92 7.94
N THR A 354 -5.97 33.32 6.79
CA THR A 354 -4.97 33.85 5.85
C THR A 354 -5.39 35.22 5.32
N ASP A 355 -6.65 35.37 4.92
CA ASP A 355 -7.23 36.62 4.42
C ASP A 355 -7.29 37.75 5.47
N ARG A 356 -7.23 37.41 6.77
CA ARG A 356 -7.15 38.41 7.87
C ARG A 356 -5.72 38.83 8.21
N THR A 357 -4.73 38.08 7.75
CA THR A 357 -3.30 38.32 8.05
C THR A 357 -2.53 38.98 6.90
N VAL A 358 -3.14 39.05 5.72
CA VAL A 358 -2.71 39.85 4.55
C VAL A 358 -3.43 41.18 4.58
#